data_AF-A0A6G0UTY1-F1
#
_entry.id   AF-A0A6G0UTY1-F1
#
_cell.length_a   1.000
_cell.length_b   1.000
_cell.length_c   1.000
_cell.angle_alpha   90.00
_cell.angle_beta   90.00
_cell.angle_gamma   90.00
#
_symmetry.space_group_name_H-M   'P 1'
#
loop_
_entity.id
_entity.type
_entity.pdbx_description
1 polymer ?
#
loop_
_entity_poly.entity_id
_entity_poly.type
_entity_poly.pdbx_seq_one_letter_code
_entity_poly.pdbx_strand_id
1 'polypeptide(L)'
;MEYPGRLTSSETPTRNNIFLKVLLNLVILCLAISLIFLSIAEGTFGRDSTVQRLDVFETNVRYIDLSKPFFRKPPEVEGIDCARFFQNDTAYEAIYTDNKITYKDEEFLSSDCREIRLRNYFPEEPLSEAESEFPIAFARIVYRDYLFLEMELAATYAPQNVYCYAIDGKSDELFHQRIHALAECFPNVIYTKTEYNITSSGKNMG
;
A
#
# COMPACT_ATOMS: atom_id res chain seq x y z
N MET A 1 25.09 46.76 -83.38
CA MET A 1 23.71 46.73 -82.85
C MET A 1 23.65 45.72 -81.73
N GLU A 2 22.77 45.96 -80.76
CA GLU A 2 22.33 45.12 -79.63
C GLU A 2 23.21 45.01 -78.36
N TYR A 3 22.74 45.69 -77.30
CA TYR A 3 22.64 45.18 -75.92
C TYR A 3 21.31 44.41 -75.80
N PRO A 4 21.09 43.41 -74.90
CA PRO A 4 21.25 43.57 -73.44
C PRO A 4 21.58 42.29 -72.62
N GLY A 5 21.77 42.43 -71.30
CA GLY A 5 21.85 41.30 -70.38
C GLY A 5 22.13 41.69 -68.92
N ARG A 6 21.06 41.97 -68.16
CA ARG A 6 21.04 42.26 -66.72
C ARG A 6 21.42 41.01 -65.90
N LEU A 7 22.36 41.12 -64.96
CA LEU A 7 22.48 40.20 -63.83
C LEU A 7 22.33 40.98 -62.53
N THR A 8 21.31 40.57 -61.78
CA THR A 8 20.87 41.09 -60.48
C THR A 8 21.88 40.75 -59.39
N SER A 9 22.18 41.70 -58.52
CA SER A 9 22.87 41.47 -57.24
C SER A 9 22.07 40.49 -56.39
N SER A 10 22.63 39.31 -56.11
CA SER A 10 22.13 38.45 -55.05
C SER A 10 22.57 39.01 -53.70
N GLU A 11 21.64 39.56 -52.92
CA GLU A 11 21.86 39.89 -51.52
C GLU A 11 22.15 38.60 -50.73
N THR A 12 23.30 38.57 -50.07
CA THR A 12 23.67 37.50 -49.14
C THR A 12 23.06 37.80 -47.76
N PRO A 13 22.40 36.84 -47.07
CA PRO A 13 21.80 37.10 -45.77
C PRO A 13 22.89 37.38 -44.74
N THR A 14 22.86 38.57 -44.16
CA THR A 14 23.80 38.98 -43.12
C THR A 14 23.70 38.07 -41.90
N ARG A 15 24.86 37.64 -41.39
CA ARG A 15 25.11 36.77 -40.22
C ARG A 15 24.28 37.10 -38.97
N ASN A 16 23.79 38.33 -38.86
CA ASN A 16 22.93 38.81 -37.78
C ASN A 16 21.53 38.14 -37.78
N ASN A 17 21.00 37.77 -38.95
CA ASN A 17 19.69 37.12 -39.04
C ASN A 17 19.70 35.66 -38.57
N ILE A 18 20.84 34.97 -38.65
CA ILE A 18 20.97 33.58 -38.20
C ILE A 18 21.06 33.54 -36.68
N PHE A 19 21.92 34.37 -36.08
CA PHE A 19 22.03 34.47 -34.62
C PHE A 19 20.70 34.88 -33.99
N LEU A 20 19.98 35.84 -34.57
CA LEU A 20 18.69 36.27 -34.05
C LEU A 20 17.61 35.17 -34.15
N LYS A 21 17.61 34.38 -35.23
CA LYS A 21 16.71 33.23 -35.39
C LYS A 21 17.02 32.10 -34.40
N VAL A 22 18.30 31.83 -34.14
CA VAL A 22 18.73 30.83 -33.15
C VAL A 22 18.34 31.28 -31.74
N LEU A 23 18.58 32.55 -31.41
CA LEU A 23 18.20 33.11 -30.10
C LEU A 23 16.68 33.06 -29.90
N LEU A 24 15.91 33.46 -30.93
CA LEU A 24 14.45 33.43 -30.89
C LEU A 24 13.91 32.01 -30.72
N ASN A 25 14.48 31.02 -31.42
CA ASN A 25 14.11 29.61 -31.26
C ASN A 25 14.45 29.07 -29.87
N LEU A 26 15.58 29.46 -29.28
CA LEU A 26 15.94 29.06 -27.91
C LEU A 26 14.99 29.67 -26.87
N VAL A 27 14.60 30.94 -27.04
CA VAL A 27 13.61 31.60 -26.17
C VAL A 27 12.24 30.92 -26.28
N ILE A 28 11.78 30.61 -27.49
CA ILE A 28 10.52 29.88 -27.72
C ILE A 28 10.55 28.50 -27.06
N LEU A 29 11.67 27.77 -27.19
CA LEU A 29 11.84 26.46 -26.56
C LEU A 29 11.81 26.55 -25.02
N CYS A 30 12.47 27.55 -24.42
CA CYS A 30 12.43 27.79 -22.98
C CYS A 30 11.03 28.16 -22.47
N LEU A 31 10.29 28.98 -23.20
CA LEU A 31 8.91 29.33 -22.85
C LEU A 31 7.98 28.12 -22.96
N ALA A 32 8.12 27.30 -24.00
CA ALA A 32 7.36 26.07 -24.15
C ALA A 32 7.65 25.07 -23.01
N ILE A 33 8.93 24.89 -22.65
CA ILE A 33 9.33 24.02 -21.52
C ILE A 33 8.75 24.55 -20.20
N SER A 34 8.84 25.87 -19.94
CA SER A 34 8.27 26.49 -18.73
C SER A 34 6.75 26.29 -18.64
N LEU A 35 6.02 26.44 -19.75
CA LEU A 35 4.56 26.22 -19.81
C LEU A 35 4.19 24.74 -19.62
N ILE A 36 5.01 23.82 -20.15
CA ILE A 36 4.86 22.38 -19.91
C ILE A 36 5.09 22.07 -18.42
N PHE A 37 6.12 22.65 -17.79
CA PHE A 37 6.35 22.51 -16.36
C PHE A 37 5.20 23.07 -15.50
N LEU A 38 4.61 24.22 -15.87
CA LEU A 38 3.40 24.72 -15.21
C LEU A 38 2.21 23.77 -15.40
N SER A 39 2.00 23.23 -16.60
CA SER A 39 0.92 22.25 -16.86
C SER A 39 1.12 20.94 -16.12
N ILE A 40 2.37 20.51 -15.90
CA ILE A 40 2.70 19.32 -15.09
C ILE A 40 2.54 19.63 -13.59
N ALA A 41 2.91 20.83 -13.13
CA ALA A 41 2.71 21.26 -11.75
C ALA A 41 1.21 21.33 -11.41
N GLU A 42 0.38 21.89 -12.30
CA GLU A 42 -1.08 21.89 -12.16
C GLU A 42 -1.69 20.48 -12.39
N GLY A 43 -1.09 19.66 -13.25
CA GLY A 43 -1.53 18.30 -13.56
C GLY A 43 -1.25 17.24 -12.47
N THR A 44 -0.53 17.61 -11.40
CA THR A 44 -0.34 16.76 -10.21
C THR A 44 -1.21 17.18 -9.02
N PHE A 45 -2.07 18.18 -9.20
CA PHE A 45 -2.92 18.71 -8.14
C PHE A 45 -4.33 18.13 -8.22
N GLY A 46 -4.60 17.13 -7.38
CA GLY A 46 -5.97 16.70 -7.06
C GLY A 46 -6.33 15.25 -7.39
N ARG A 47 -5.50 14.27 -7.03
CA ARG A 47 -6.03 12.95 -6.68
C ARG A 47 -6.22 12.95 -5.18
N ASP A 48 -7.46 13.11 -4.73
CA ASP A 48 -7.81 12.90 -3.33
C ASP A 48 -7.46 11.45 -2.96
N SER A 49 -6.35 11.28 -2.24
CA SER A 49 -5.81 9.99 -1.83
C SER A 49 -6.72 9.23 -0.86
N THR A 50 -7.76 9.89 -0.31
CA THR A 50 -8.59 9.33 0.76
C THR A 50 -9.70 8.39 0.26
N VAL A 51 -9.98 8.35 -1.05
CA VAL A 51 -11.04 7.53 -1.64
C VAL A 51 -10.49 6.64 -2.76
N GLN A 52 -10.20 5.37 -2.44
CA GLN A 52 -9.81 4.38 -3.43
C GLN A 52 -10.98 3.41 -3.74
N ARG A 53 -11.23 3.21 -5.04
CA ARG A 53 -12.22 2.29 -5.65
C ARG A 53 -11.53 0.95 -5.96
N LEU A 54 -12.03 -0.29 -5.80
CA LEU A 54 -13.20 -0.97 -5.20
C LEU A 54 -12.92 -2.49 -5.32
N ASP A 55 -13.43 -3.30 -4.39
CA ASP A 55 -13.70 -4.72 -4.65
C ASP A 55 -14.86 -4.87 -5.66
N VAL A 56 -14.71 -5.80 -6.59
CA VAL A 56 -15.71 -6.09 -7.64
C VAL A 56 -16.70 -7.15 -7.13
N PHE A 57 -17.91 -6.73 -6.78
CA PHE A 57 -19.10 -7.59 -6.80
C PHE A 57 -20.19 -6.90 -7.61
N GLU A 58 -20.79 -7.63 -8.57
CA GLU A 58 -21.77 -7.11 -9.51
C GLU A 58 -22.85 -6.27 -8.81
N THR A 59 -22.97 -5.00 -9.24
CA THR A 59 -24.03 -4.01 -8.98
C THR A 59 -24.02 -3.17 -7.70
N ASN A 60 -23.11 -3.34 -6.73
CA ASN A 60 -23.04 -2.44 -5.55
C ASN A 60 -21.63 -1.91 -5.26
N VAL A 61 -21.39 -0.64 -5.59
CA VAL A 61 -20.15 0.07 -5.29
C VAL A 61 -20.14 0.51 -3.82
N ARG A 62 -19.33 -0.12 -2.96
CA ARG A 62 -19.04 0.36 -1.60
C ARG A 62 -17.67 1.04 -1.54
N TYR A 63 -17.65 2.37 -1.43
CA TYR A 63 -16.40 3.12 -1.22
C TYR A 63 -15.90 2.90 0.21
N ILE A 64 -14.64 2.50 0.36
CA ILE A 64 -13.98 2.39 1.66
C ILE A 64 -13.29 3.73 1.93
N ASP A 65 -13.68 4.36 3.04
CA ASP A 65 -13.02 5.57 3.54
C ASP A 65 -11.80 5.14 4.36
N LEU A 66 -10.62 5.21 3.74
CA LEU A 66 -9.36 4.82 4.37
C LEU A 66 -8.95 5.78 5.51
N SER A 67 -9.63 6.93 5.67
CA SER A 67 -9.41 7.83 6.81
C SER A 67 -10.07 7.34 8.10
N LYS A 68 -10.98 6.38 8.01
CA LYS A 68 -11.70 5.82 9.17
C LYS A 68 -11.30 4.39 9.44
N PRO A 69 -11.24 3.98 10.72
CA PRO A 69 -11.09 2.58 11.07
C PRO A 69 -12.18 1.72 10.43
N PHE A 70 -11.77 0.69 9.71
CA PHE A 70 -12.67 -0.33 9.17
C PHE A 70 -12.12 -1.71 9.48
N PHE A 71 -13.03 -2.67 9.64
CA PHE A 71 -12.71 -4.07 9.80
C PHE A 71 -13.53 -4.86 8.80
N ARG A 72 -12.85 -5.57 7.89
CA ARG A 72 -13.52 -6.49 6.97
C ARG A 72 -13.74 -7.81 7.69
N LYS A 73 -14.98 -8.08 8.06
CA LYS A 73 -15.34 -9.37 8.63
C LYS A 73 -15.11 -10.47 7.58
N PRO A 74 -14.44 -11.57 7.94
CA PRO A 74 -14.48 -12.78 7.12
C PRO A 74 -15.92 -13.16 6.77
N PRO A 75 -16.19 -13.64 5.54
CA PRO A 75 -17.53 -14.05 5.13
C PRO A 75 -18.17 -15.06 6.08
N GLU A 76 -17.35 -15.94 6.68
CA GLU A 76 -17.82 -16.98 7.60
C GLU A 76 -18.39 -16.43 8.90
N VAL A 77 -18.03 -15.19 9.28
CA VAL A 77 -18.48 -14.54 10.52
C VAL A 77 -19.30 -13.28 10.27
N GLU A 78 -19.69 -13.00 9.02
CA GLU A 78 -20.45 -11.79 8.67
C GLU A 78 -21.80 -11.72 9.42
N GLY A 79 -22.46 -12.88 9.59
CA GLY A 79 -23.73 -13.03 10.30
C GLY A 79 -23.63 -13.08 11.83
N ILE A 80 -22.43 -12.95 12.40
CA ILE A 80 -22.24 -12.97 13.85
C ILE A 80 -22.56 -11.61 14.48
N ASP A 81 -23.44 -11.65 15.48
CA ASP A 81 -23.76 -10.55 16.37
C ASP A 81 -22.95 -10.64 17.66
N CYS A 82 -21.84 -9.91 17.72
CA CYS A 82 -20.95 -9.88 18.88
C CYS A 82 -21.65 -9.37 20.14
N ALA A 83 -22.67 -8.50 20.03
CA ALA A 83 -23.33 -7.93 21.21
C ALA A 83 -24.03 -9.02 22.04
N ARG A 84 -24.57 -10.05 21.37
CA ARG A 84 -25.23 -11.19 22.03
C ARG A 84 -24.26 -12.05 22.83
N PHE A 85 -23.02 -12.20 22.36
CA PHE A 85 -21.95 -12.86 23.12
C PHE A 85 -21.60 -12.07 24.39
N PHE A 86 -21.48 -10.74 24.31
CA PHE A 86 -21.20 -9.92 25.50
C PHE A 86 -22.37 -9.82 26.48
N GLN A 87 -23.58 -10.19 26.05
CA GLN A 87 -24.78 -10.24 26.88
C GLN A 87 -25.03 -11.64 27.48
N ASN A 88 -24.11 -12.59 27.29
CA ASN A 88 -24.23 -13.99 27.74
C ASN A 88 -25.51 -14.68 27.23
N ASP A 89 -25.85 -14.46 25.96
CA ASP A 89 -26.96 -15.16 25.31
C ASP A 89 -26.59 -16.62 25.02
N THR A 90 -26.74 -17.46 26.05
CA THR A 90 -26.39 -18.89 25.99
C THR A 90 -27.07 -19.66 24.85
N ALA A 91 -28.28 -19.26 24.44
CA ALA A 91 -28.99 -19.89 23.34
C ALA A 91 -28.34 -19.55 21.98
N TYR A 92 -27.86 -18.32 21.83
CA TYR A 92 -27.09 -17.89 20.66
C TYR A 92 -25.69 -18.53 20.63
N GLU A 93 -25.00 -18.54 21.78
CA GLU A 93 -23.67 -19.15 21.93
C GLU A 93 -23.65 -20.64 21.57
N ALA A 94 -24.70 -21.38 21.94
CA ALA A 94 -24.82 -22.80 21.65
C ALA A 94 -24.78 -23.09 20.13
N ILE A 95 -25.37 -22.23 19.30
CA ILE A 95 -25.39 -22.39 17.83
C ILE A 95 -23.98 -22.46 17.25
N TYR A 96 -23.06 -21.63 17.78
CA TYR A 96 -21.68 -21.52 17.30
C TYR A 96 -20.70 -22.42 18.04
N THR A 97 -21.08 -22.94 19.21
CA THR A 97 -20.28 -23.92 19.95
C THR A 97 -20.33 -25.27 19.26
N ASP A 98 -21.51 -25.67 18.76
CA ASP A 98 -21.71 -26.94 18.06
C ASP A 98 -21.24 -26.89 16.60
N ASN A 99 -21.18 -25.69 16.01
CA ASN A 99 -20.75 -25.47 14.61
C ASN A 99 -19.53 -24.54 14.55
N LYS A 100 -18.35 -25.08 14.90
CA LYS A 100 -17.10 -24.29 14.88
C LYS A 100 -16.80 -23.76 13.49
N ILE A 101 -16.75 -22.44 13.39
CA ILE A 101 -16.33 -21.74 12.18
C ILE A 101 -14.82 -21.93 12.03
N THR A 102 -14.40 -22.45 10.88
CA THR A 102 -13.00 -22.61 10.54
C THR A 102 -12.65 -21.57 9.50
N TYR A 103 -11.68 -20.73 9.83
CA TYR A 103 -11.13 -19.78 8.88
C TYR A 103 -9.98 -20.45 8.11
N LYS A 104 -10.01 -20.36 6.79
CA LYS A 104 -8.97 -20.94 5.93
C LYS A 104 -8.11 -19.83 5.37
N ASP A 105 -6.80 -20.01 5.44
CA ASP A 105 -5.86 -19.15 4.73
C ASP A 105 -6.01 -19.42 3.22
N GLU A 106 -6.44 -18.40 2.46
CA GLU A 106 -6.66 -18.54 1.04
C GLU A 106 -5.32 -18.75 0.32
N GLU A 107 -5.22 -19.75 -0.55
CA GLU A 107 -4.01 -20.03 -1.33
C GLU A 107 -3.69 -18.88 -2.30
N PHE A 108 -4.74 -18.26 -2.86
CA PHE A 108 -4.66 -17.14 -3.82
C PHE A 108 -4.87 -15.79 -3.13
N LEU A 109 -4.01 -15.47 -2.18
CA LEU A 109 -4.00 -14.18 -1.49
C LEU A 109 -2.88 -13.29 -2.04
N SER A 110 -3.20 -12.11 -2.57
CA SER A 110 -2.18 -11.18 -3.09
C SER A 110 -1.23 -10.74 -1.97
N SER A 111 0.07 -10.73 -2.27
CA SER A 111 1.13 -10.23 -1.39
C SER A 111 1.56 -8.80 -1.76
N ASP A 112 0.83 -8.14 -2.67
CA ASP A 112 1.13 -6.76 -3.04
C ASP A 112 0.83 -5.81 -1.87
N CYS A 113 1.76 -4.88 -1.58
CA CYS A 113 1.62 -3.91 -0.48
C CYS A 113 0.30 -3.13 -0.52
N ARG A 114 -0.18 -2.80 -1.73
CA ARG A 114 -1.47 -2.13 -1.91
C ARG A 114 -2.62 -3.00 -1.41
N GLU A 115 -2.63 -4.28 -1.78
CA GLU A 115 -3.69 -5.21 -1.38
C GLU A 115 -3.64 -5.50 0.12
N ILE A 116 -2.45 -5.69 0.69
CA ILE A 116 -2.24 -5.83 2.14
C ILE A 116 -2.87 -4.65 2.89
N ARG A 117 -2.55 -3.41 2.48
CA ARG A 117 -3.10 -2.18 3.10
C ARG A 117 -4.59 -1.97 2.86
N LEU A 118 -5.19 -2.58 1.82
CA LEU A 118 -6.62 -2.46 1.54
C LEU A 118 -7.45 -3.53 2.25
N ARG A 119 -6.86 -4.68 2.57
CA ARG A 119 -7.54 -5.76 3.31
C ARG A 119 -7.93 -5.34 4.72
N ASN A 120 -7.07 -4.57 5.38
CA ASN A 120 -7.27 -4.12 6.76
C ASN A 120 -6.97 -2.63 6.92
N TYR A 121 -7.45 -2.03 8.00
CA TYR A 121 -7.10 -0.66 8.36
C TYR A 121 -5.79 -0.61 9.15
N PHE A 122 -4.87 0.25 8.71
CA PHE A 122 -3.60 0.51 9.40
C PHE A 122 -3.45 2.03 9.60
N PRO A 123 -3.49 2.53 10.86
CA PRO A 123 -3.27 3.95 11.14
C PRO A 123 -1.91 4.44 10.61
N GLU A 124 -1.89 5.58 9.93
CA GLU A 124 -0.64 6.19 9.46
C GLU A 124 0.02 7.08 10.52
N GLU A 125 -0.76 7.55 11.51
CA GLU A 125 -0.30 8.40 12.60
C GLU A 125 -0.77 7.84 13.96
N PRO A 126 -0.05 8.13 15.07
CA PRO A 126 -0.50 7.77 16.42
C PRO A 126 -1.90 8.33 16.72
N LEU A 127 -2.73 7.56 17.42
CA LEU A 127 -4.12 7.97 17.73
C LEU A 127 -4.19 8.95 18.92
N SER A 128 -3.10 9.08 19.68
CA SER A 128 -2.96 10.02 20.80
C SER A 128 -1.50 10.38 21.07
N GLU A 129 -1.30 11.52 21.76
CA GLU A 129 0.03 11.94 22.24
C GLU A 129 0.61 10.91 23.22
N ALA A 130 -0.20 10.40 24.15
CA ALA A 130 0.23 9.39 25.11
C ALA A 130 0.75 8.11 24.44
N GLU A 131 0.11 7.66 23.36
CA GLU A 131 0.58 6.49 22.60
C GLU A 131 1.82 6.79 21.77
N SER A 132 1.96 8.01 21.25
CA SER A 132 3.17 8.46 20.54
C SER A 132 4.40 8.47 21.46
N GLU A 133 4.21 8.88 22.71
CA GLU A 133 5.25 8.93 23.74
C GLU A 133 5.60 7.56 24.34
N PHE A 134 4.79 6.53 24.07
CA PHE A 134 4.96 5.19 24.64
C PHE A 134 5.03 4.09 23.57
N PRO A 135 6.12 4.02 22.78
CA PRO A 135 6.28 3.00 21.75
C PRO A 135 6.45 1.60 22.36
N ILE A 136 5.79 0.60 21.75
CA ILE A 136 5.81 -0.81 22.17
C ILE A 136 6.52 -1.65 21.10
N ALA A 137 7.27 -2.67 21.54
CA ALA A 137 7.86 -3.68 20.67
C ALA A 137 7.17 -5.04 20.86
N PHE A 138 6.69 -5.62 19.76
CA PHE A 138 6.10 -6.97 19.71
C PHE A 138 7.12 -7.93 19.09
N ALA A 139 7.32 -9.09 19.73
CA ALA A 139 8.09 -10.19 19.17
C ALA A 139 7.20 -11.43 19.13
N ARG A 140 6.95 -11.96 17.93
CA ARG A 140 6.03 -13.06 17.67
C ARG A 140 6.77 -14.21 16.98
N ILE A 141 6.60 -15.41 17.52
CA ILE A 141 7.01 -16.65 16.85
C ILE A 141 5.83 -17.15 16.03
N VAL A 142 6.01 -17.33 14.73
CA VAL A 142 4.92 -17.64 13.79
C VAL A 142 5.28 -18.81 12.88
N TYR A 143 4.28 -19.60 12.48
CA TYR A 143 4.52 -20.79 11.66
C TYR A 143 3.44 -21.13 10.62
N ARG A 144 2.26 -20.51 10.65
CA ARG A 144 1.16 -20.72 9.68
C ARG A 144 0.08 -19.64 9.82
N ASP A 145 -1.00 -19.77 9.05
CA ASP A 145 -2.23 -18.97 9.13
C ASP A 145 -1.95 -17.46 8.91
N TYR A 146 -1.38 -17.11 7.75
CA TYR A 146 -0.93 -15.75 7.44
C TYR A 146 -2.05 -14.71 7.57
N LEU A 147 -3.24 -15.01 7.04
CA LEU A 147 -4.35 -14.06 7.06
C LEU A 147 -4.80 -13.73 8.50
N PHE A 148 -4.68 -14.68 9.43
CA PHE A 148 -4.89 -14.41 10.85
C PHE A 148 -3.83 -13.46 11.41
N LEU A 149 -2.55 -13.67 11.08
CA LEU A 149 -1.46 -12.80 11.52
C LEU A 149 -1.58 -11.39 10.95
N GLU A 150 -2.04 -11.23 9.70
CA GLU A 150 -2.30 -9.92 9.11
C GLU A 150 -3.45 -9.20 9.85
N MET A 151 -4.54 -9.90 10.18
CA MET A 151 -5.63 -9.35 10.99
C MET A 151 -5.18 -9.01 12.42
N GLU A 152 -4.36 -9.86 13.04
CA GLU A 152 -3.79 -9.61 14.37
C GLU A 152 -2.89 -8.38 14.37
N LEU A 153 -2.04 -8.24 13.34
CA LEU A 153 -1.23 -7.04 13.14
C LEU A 153 -2.15 -5.83 13.02
N ALA A 154 -3.14 -5.84 12.13
CA ALA A 154 -4.04 -4.71 11.94
C ALA A 154 -4.77 -4.29 13.22
N ALA A 155 -5.22 -5.26 14.04
CA ALA A 155 -5.90 -4.99 15.30
C ALA A 155 -4.98 -4.33 16.36
N THR A 156 -3.67 -4.50 16.23
CA THR A 156 -2.68 -3.98 17.19
C THR A 156 -1.76 -2.90 16.62
N TYR A 157 -1.83 -2.65 15.31
CA TYR A 157 -0.88 -1.81 14.59
C TYR A 157 -0.97 -0.35 15.03
N ALA A 158 0.21 0.22 15.27
CA ALA A 158 0.40 1.64 15.47
C ALA A 158 1.76 2.01 14.85
N PRO A 159 1.87 3.16 14.16
CA PRO A 159 3.06 3.52 13.40
C PRO A 159 4.32 3.71 14.27
N GLN A 160 4.14 4.08 15.54
CA GLN A 160 5.23 4.25 16.51
C GLN A 160 5.72 2.94 17.17
N ASN A 161 4.97 1.85 17.03
CA ASN A 161 5.35 0.53 17.56
C ASN A 161 6.28 -0.21 16.59
N VAL A 162 6.95 -1.26 17.07
CA VAL A 162 7.78 -2.16 16.26
C VAL A 162 7.26 -3.59 16.36
N TYR A 163 7.19 -4.30 15.23
CA TYR A 163 6.69 -5.68 15.16
C TYR A 163 7.76 -6.59 14.57
N CYS A 164 8.19 -7.60 15.32
CA CYS A 164 9.19 -8.57 14.91
C CYS A 164 8.57 -9.95 14.78
N TYR A 165 8.72 -10.56 13.59
CA TYR A 165 8.28 -11.92 13.30
C TYR A 165 9.49 -12.87 13.23
N ALA A 166 9.53 -13.84 14.13
CA ALA A 166 10.44 -14.97 14.07
C ALA A 166 9.70 -16.16 13.43
N ILE A 167 10.12 -16.54 12.23
CA ILE A 167 9.47 -17.59 11.44
C ILE A 167 10.07 -18.95 11.85
N ASP A 168 9.21 -19.95 12.11
CA ASP A 168 9.66 -21.33 12.28
C ASP A 168 10.23 -21.84 10.94
N GLY A 169 11.50 -22.23 10.92
CA GLY A 169 12.18 -22.66 9.69
C GLY A 169 11.59 -23.93 9.05
N LYS A 170 10.63 -24.59 9.70
CA LYS A 170 9.86 -25.72 9.16
C LYS A 170 8.59 -25.31 8.42
N SER A 171 8.22 -24.03 8.43
CA SER A 171 7.00 -23.56 7.79
C SER A 171 7.05 -23.62 6.27
N ASP A 172 5.88 -23.60 5.63
CA ASP A 172 5.78 -23.67 4.18
C ASP A 172 6.44 -22.46 3.49
N GLU A 173 6.96 -22.64 2.29
CA GLU A 173 7.66 -21.57 1.55
C GLU A 173 6.74 -20.37 1.27
N LEU A 174 5.48 -20.65 0.91
CA LEU A 174 4.46 -19.61 0.71
C LEU A 174 4.24 -18.77 1.98
N PHE A 175 4.30 -19.39 3.15
CA PHE A 175 4.16 -18.68 4.42
C PHE A 175 5.33 -17.71 4.66
N HIS A 176 6.56 -18.16 4.41
CA HIS A 176 7.76 -17.29 4.49
C HIS A 176 7.62 -16.09 3.54
N GLN A 177 7.28 -16.34 2.27
CA GLN A 177 7.11 -15.29 1.27
C GLN A 177 6.08 -14.24 1.69
N ARG A 178 4.96 -14.66 2.29
CA ARG A 178 3.92 -13.73 2.76
C ARG A 178 4.36 -12.90 3.96
N ILE A 179 5.07 -13.48 4.94
CA ILE A 179 5.62 -12.71 6.06
C ILE A 179 6.69 -11.71 5.58
N HIS A 180 7.51 -12.09 4.61
CA HIS A 180 8.48 -11.16 4.02
C HIS A 180 7.79 -9.99 3.32
N ALA A 181 6.78 -10.28 2.48
CA ALA A 181 6.00 -9.23 1.81
C ALA A 181 5.28 -8.30 2.80
N LEU A 182 4.76 -8.85 3.90
CA LEU A 182 4.18 -8.06 4.98
C LEU A 182 5.21 -7.11 5.61
N ALA A 183 6.41 -7.60 5.91
CA ALA A 183 7.48 -6.78 6.46
C ALA A 183 7.99 -5.71 5.47
N GLU A 184 8.05 -6.01 4.18
CA GLU A 184 8.41 -5.03 3.16
C GLU A 184 7.34 -3.92 2.98
N CYS A 185 6.09 -4.20 3.36
CA CYS A 185 4.97 -3.26 3.25
C CYS A 185 4.98 -2.14 4.32
N PHE A 186 5.58 -2.40 5.47
CA PHE A 186 5.54 -1.52 6.63
C PHE A 186 6.95 -1.22 7.16
N PRO A 187 7.30 0.05 7.40
CA PRO A 187 8.66 0.42 7.83
C PRO A 187 9.03 -0.07 9.23
N ASN A 188 8.04 -0.40 10.05
CA ASN A 188 8.16 -0.81 11.45
C ASN A 188 7.80 -2.30 11.67
N VAL A 189 7.65 -3.07 10.60
CA VAL A 189 7.49 -4.52 10.65
C VAL A 189 8.79 -5.16 10.14
N ILE A 190 9.37 -6.03 10.95
CA ILE A 190 10.63 -6.72 10.66
C ILE A 190 10.46 -8.22 10.89
N TYR A 191 11.37 -9.01 10.31
CA TYR A 191 11.50 -10.42 10.58
C TYR A 191 12.95 -10.79 10.91
N THR A 192 13.13 -11.92 11.58
CA THR A 192 14.46 -12.41 11.96
C THR A 192 15.24 -12.90 10.74
N LYS A 193 16.51 -12.51 10.61
CA LYS A 193 17.39 -12.97 9.52
C LYS A 193 17.78 -14.45 9.62
N THR A 194 17.63 -15.03 10.80
CA THR A 194 17.98 -16.42 11.08
C THR A 194 16.75 -17.11 11.63
N GLU A 195 16.37 -18.20 10.98
CA GLU A 195 15.22 -19.01 11.33
C GLU A 195 15.71 -20.32 11.94
N TYR A 196 15.01 -20.78 12.97
CA TYR A 196 15.30 -22.04 13.63
C TYR A 196 14.08 -22.94 13.55
N ASN A 197 14.32 -24.25 13.57
CA ASN A 197 13.23 -25.22 13.66
C ASN A 197 12.67 -25.21 15.09
N ILE A 198 11.47 -24.69 15.26
CA ILE A 198 10.83 -24.54 16.57
C ILE A 198 10.03 -25.80 16.89
N THR A 199 10.08 -26.26 18.13
CA THR A 199 9.39 -27.50 18.55
C THR A 199 8.28 -27.19 19.53
N SER A 200 7.26 -28.05 19.59
CA SER A 200 6.19 -27.96 20.59
C SER A 200 6.70 -28.10 22.04
N SER A 201 7.90 -28.67 22.23
CA SER A 201 8.61 -28.69 23.52
C SER A 201 9.31 -27.38 23.89
N GLY A 202 9.19 -26.34 23.06
CA GLY A 202 9.75 -25.00 23.34
C GLY A 202 11.22 -24.81 22.98
N LYS A 203 11.83 -25.75 22.26
CA LYS A 203 13.20 -25.59 21.75
C LYS A 203 13.24 -24.51 20.66
N ASN A 204 14.27 -23.67 20.71
CA ASN A 204 14.56 -22.57 19.77
C ASN A 204 13.52 -21.43 19.76
N MET A 205 12.87 -21.15 20.90
CA MET A 205 11.92 -20.05 21.07
C MET A 205 12.54 -18.73 21.54
N GLY A 206 13.87 -18.58 21.56
CA GLY A 206 14.55 -17.42 22.14
C GLY A 206 15.84 -17.06 21.45
#